data_AF-A0A5S4F3P9-F1
#
_entry.id   AF-A0A5S4F3P9-F1
#
_cell.length_a   1.000
_cell.length_b   1.000
_cell.length_c   1.000
_cell.angle_alpha   90.00
_cell.angle_beta   90.00
_cell.angle_gamma   90.00
#
_symmetry.space_group_name_H-M   'P 1'
#
loop_
_entity.id
_entity.type
_entity.pdbx_description
1 polymer ?
#
loop_
_entity_poly.entity_id
_entity_poly.type
_entity_poly.pdbx_seq_one_letter_code
_entity_poly.pdbx_strand_id
1 'polypeptide(L)'
;MAATSSLRLGEAEQARTFASQALEVYEQAPSLSPARRAITALDLGIACARLDDVEQAIAHGLDALATPRPAAAIATRSASLQMTMQRSYPGASVMASFCDSVAALPM
;
A
#
# COMPACT_ATOMS: atom_id res chain seq x y z
N MET A 1 4.23 -9.37 -8.71
CA MET A 1 2.81 -9.56 -9.10
C MET A 1 2.48 -8.58 -10.22
N ALA A 2 1.39 -8.78 -10.97
CA ALA A 2 1.01 -7.88 -12.07
C ALA A 2 0.91 -6.41 -11.62
N ALA A 3 0.30 -6.16 -10.45
CA ALA A 3 0.24 -4.84 -9.83
C ALA A 3 1.63 -4.22 -9.58
N THR A 4 2.54 -4.96 -8.94
CA THR A 4 3.92 -4.51 -8.69
C THR A 4 4.67 -4.17 -9.98
N SER A 5 4.48 -4.97 -11.04
CA SER A 5 5.09 -4.73 -12.34
C SER A 5 4.54 -3.45 -12.99
N SER A 6 3.22 -3.28 -13.02
CA SER A 6 2.60 -2.05 -13.54
C SER A 6 3.02 -0.80 -12.78
N LEU A 7 3.21 -0.88 -11.46
CA LEU A 7 3.81 0.22 -10.69
C LEU A 7 5.23 0.56 -11.14
N ARG A 8 6.06 -0.42 -11.50
CA ARG A 8 7.41 -0.16 -12.01
C ARG A 8 7.40 0.46 -13.41
N LEU A 9 6.37 0.15 -14.21
CA LEU A 9 6.15 0.71 -15.55
C LEU A 9 5.47 2.08 -15.53
N GLY A 10 5.02 2.55 -14.36
CA GLY A 10 4.31 3.83 -14.22
C GLY A 10 2.81 3.75 -14.55
N GLU A 11 2.28 2.56 -14.79
CA GLU A 11 0.89 2.30 -15.15
C GLU A 11 0.00 2.24 -13.90
N ALA A 12 -0.24 3.39 -13.28
CA ALA A 12 -0.95 3.46 -12.00
C ALA A 12 -2.39 2.91 -12.07
N GLU A 13 -3.13 3.20 -13.14
CA GLU A 13 -4.49 2.67 -13.36
C GLU A 13 -4.53 1.14 -13.45
N GLN A 14 -3.57 0.57 -14.16
CA GLN A 14 -3.48 -0.87 -14.33
C GLN A 14 -3.01 -1.56 -13.04
N ALA A 15 -2.08 -0.93 -12.32
CA ALA A 15 -1.69 -1.37 -10.99
C ALA A 15 -2.88 -1.37 -10.00
N ARG A 16 -3.71 -0.32 -10.01
CA ARG A 16 -4.93 -0.23 -9.21
C ARG A 16 -5.85 -1.41 -9.52
N THR A 17 -6.15 -1.62 -10.80
CA THR A 17 -7.03 -2.72 -11.26
C THR A 17 -6.52 -4.08 -10.79
N PHE A 18 -5.24 -4.40 -11.05
CA PHE A 18 -4.68 -5.69 -10.67
C PHE A 18 -4.58 -5.88 -9.16
N ALA A 19 -4.28 -4.82 -8.40
CA ALA A 19 -4.19 -4.91 -6.95
C ALA A 19 -5.58 -5.09 -6.31
N SER A 20 -6.60 -4.37 -6.79
CA SER A 20 -7.99 -4.54 -6.34
C SER A 20 -8.50 -5.97 -6.59
N GLN A 21 -8.32 -6.51 -7.80
CA GLN A 21 -8.69 -7.88 -8.13
C GLN A 21 -7.97 -8.91 -7.25
N ALA A 22 -6.68 -8.70 -6.99
CA ALA A 22 -5.93 -9.60 -6.12
C ALA A 22 -6.39 -9.52 -4.66
N LEU A 23 -6.76 -8.33 -4.17
CA LEU A 23 -7.32 -8.16 -2.83
C LEU A 23 -8.66 -8.88 -2.68
N GLU A 24 -9.55 -8.80 -3.66
CA GLU A 24 -10.82 -9.54 -3.64
C GLU A 24 -10.57 -11.05 -3.44
N VAL A 25 -9.57 -11.62 -4.12
CA VAL A 25 -9.20 -13.03 -3.92
C VAL A 25 -8.73 -13.31 -2.49
N TYR A 26 -7.93 -12.40 -1.90
CA TYR A 26 -7.47 -12.55 -0.53
C TYR A 26 -8.58 -12.32 0.51
N GLU A 27 -9.60 -11.53 0.21
CA GLU A 27 -10.78 -11.38 1.07
C GLU A 27 -11.63 -12.65 1.09
N GLN A 28 -11.76 -13.34 -0.04
CA GLN A 28 -12.45 -14.63 -0.12
C GLN A 28 -11.65 -15.77 0.55
N ALA A 29 -10.35 -15.60 0.75
CA ALA A 29 -9.46 -16.60 1.33
C ALA A 29 -8.37 -15.97 2.21
N PRO A 30 -8.74 -15.41 3.38
CA PRO A 30 -7.84 -14.61 4.22
C PRO A 30 -6.66 -15.39 4.80
N SER A 31 -6.75 -16.72 4.85
CA SER A 31 -5.70 -17.61 5.32
C SER A 31 -4.61 -17.91 4.27
N LEU A 32 -4.82 -17.60 2.97
CA LEU A 32 -3.89 -17.96 1.90
C LEU A 32 -2.50 -17.37 2.12
N SER A 33 -2.43 -16.06 2.37
CA SER A 33 -1.16 -15.38 2.66
C SER A 33 -1.39 -13.95 3.18
N PRO A 34 -1.42 -13.75 4.51
CA PRO A 34 -1.57 -12.42 5.11
C PRO A 34 -0.51 -11.42 4.63
N ALA A 35 0.74 -11.87 4.44
CA ALA A 35 1.82 -11.02 3.94
C ALA A 35 1.60 -10.59 2.49
N ARG A 36 1.10 -11.48 1.60
CA ARG A 36 0.81 -11.09 0.22
C ARG A 36 -0.39 -10.15 0.14
N ARG A 37 -1.42 -10.36 0.96
CA ARG A 37 -2.55 -9.43 1.09
C ARG A 37 -2.04 -8.03 1.45
N ALA A 38 -1.21 -7.93 2.49
CA ALA A 38 -0.62 -6.66 2.94
C ALA A 38 0.21 -5.97 1.85
N ILE A 39 1.07 -6.71 1.15
CA ILE A 39 1.87 -6.18 0.03
C ILE A 39 0.95 -5.70 -1.10
N THR A 40 -0.14 -6.41 -1.38
CA THR A 40 -1.11 -6.05 -2.42
C THR A 40 -1.87 -4.78 -2.04
N ALA A 41 -2.27 -4.64 -0.78
CA ALA A 41 -2.86 -3.41 -0.24
C ALA A 41 -1.88 -2.23 -0.36
N LEU A 42 -0.59 -2.41 -0.08
CA LEU A 42 0.42 -1.36 -0.27
C LEU A 42 0.61 -0.99 -1.76
N ASP A 43 0.64 -1.98 -2.66
CA ASP A 43 0.71 -1.72 -4.09
C ASP A 43 -0.54 -0.95 -4.58
N LEU A 44 -1.73 -1.26 -4.05
CA LEU A 44 -2.96 -0.49 -4.32
C LEU A 44 -2.86 0.93 -3.78
N GLY A 45 -2.38 1.12 -2.55
CA GLY A 45 -2.18 2.45 -1.97
C GLY A 45 -1.20 3.30 -2.77
N ILE A 46 -0.11 2.71 -3.30
CA ILE A 46 0.84 3.41 -4.17
C ILE A 46 0.16 3.82 -5.48
N ALA A 47 -0.68 2.96 -6.05
CA ALA A 47 -1.43 3.29 -7.25
C ALA A 47 -2.39 4.47 -7.00
N CYS A 48 -3.16 4.43 -5.91
CA CYS A 48 -4.04 5.53 -5.50
C CYS A 48 -3.28 6.85 -5.31
N ALA A 49 -2.15 6.85 -4.59
CA ALA A 49 -1.32 8.04 -4.39
C ALA A 49 -0.77 8.64 -5.69
N ARG A 50 -0.55 7.82 -6.73
CA ARG A 50 -0.13 8.27 -8.07
C ARG A 50 -1.29 8.78 -8.93
N LEU A 51 -2.52 8.37 -8.60
CA LEU A 51 -3.76 8.79 -9.26
C LEU A 51 -4.44 9.96 -8.53
N ASP A 52 -3.69 10.61 -7.66
CA ASP A 52 -4.15 11.71 -6.82
C ASP A 52 -5.28 11.37 -5.81
N ASP A 53 -5.41 10.09 -5.44
CA ASP A 53 -6.36 9.61 -4.42
C ASP A 53 -5.66 9.31 -3.08
N VAL A 54 -5.43 10.37 -2.28
CA VAL A 54 -4.68 10.29 -1.02
C VAL A 54 -5.44 9.53 0.07
N GLU A 55 -6.77 9.63 0.11
CA GLU A 55 -7.58 9.01 1.15
C GLU A 55 -7.53 7.48 1.03
N GLN A 56 -7.71 6.97 -0.19
CA GLN A 56 -7.59 5.54 -0.45
C GLN A 56 -6.15 5.05 -0.27
N ALA A 57 -5.15 5.87 -0.62
CA ALA A 57 -3.75 5.54 -0.36
C ALA A 57 -3.47 5.30 1.13
N ILE A 58 -4.00 6.17 2.00
CA ILE A 58 -3.89 6.03 3.46
C ILE A 58 -4.63 4.80 3.95
N ALA A 59 -5.89 4.63 3.52
CA ALA A 59 -6.73 3.52 3.97
C ALA A 59 -6.07 2.16 3.69
N HIS A 60 -5.57 1.96 2.47
CA HIS A 60 -4.88 0.73 2.10
C HIS A 60 -3.51 0.58 2.80
N GLY A 61 -2.80 1.69 3.03
CA GLY A 61 -1.56 1.69 3.80
C GLY A 61 -1.77 1.23 5.24
N LEU A 62 -2.79 1.76 5.92
CA LEU A 62 -3.12 1.39 7.30
C LEU A 62 -3.65 -0.05 7.41
N ASP A 63 -4.49 -0.51 6.47
CA ASP A 63 -4.95 -1.90 6.43
C ASP A 63 -3.77 -2.88 6.29
N ALA A 64 -2.76 -2.55 5.48
CA ALA A 64 -1.57 -3.38 5.35
C ALA A 64 -0.76 -3.44 6.65
N LEU A 65 -0.62 -2.31 7.36
CA LEU A 65 0.11 -2.22 8.63
C LEU A 65 -0.59 -2.93 9.79
N ALA A 66 -1.91 -3.14 9.70
CA ALA A 66 -2.67 -3.93 10.67
C ALA A 66 -2.33 -5.44 10.63
N THR A 67 -1.47 -5.88 9.71
CA THR A 67 -1.04 -7.28 9.62
C THR A 67 -0.24 -7.69 10.87
N PRO A 68 -0.59 -8.79 11.57
CA PRO A 68 -0.02 -9.15 12.87
C PRO A 68 1.50 -9.34 12.93
N ARG A 69 2.13 -9.62 11.77
CA ARG A 69 3.58 -9.83 11.67
C ARG A 69 4.11 -9.16 10.40
N PRO A 70 4.45 -7.85 10.46
CA PRO A 70 4.99 -7.15 9.32
C PRO A 70 6.35 -7.76 8.94
N ALA A 71 6.44 -8.27 7.72
CA ALA A 71 7.70 -8.71 7.13
C ALA A 71 8.51 -7.50 6.63
N ALA A 72 9.83 -7.64 6.46
CA ALA A 72 10.69 -6.59 5.90
C ALA A 72 10.18 -6.04 4.54
N ALA A 73 9.50 -6.88 3.76
CA ALA A 73 8.85 -6.49 2.51
C ALA A 73 7.70 -5.47 2.72
N ILE A 74 6.93 -5.60 3.80
CA ILE A 74 5.86 -4.67 4.18
C ILE A 74 6.47 -3.34 4.58
N ALA A 75 7.49 -3.33 5.45
CA ALA A 75 8.19 -2.10 5.84
C ALA A 75 8.76 -1.35 4.62
N THR A 76 9.47 -2.07 3.74
CA THR A 76 10.01 -1.51 2.49
C THR A 76 8.92 -0.89 1.61
N ARG A 77 7.76 -1.55 1.52
CA ARG A 77 6.66 -1.04 0.71
C ARG A 77 5.91 0.12 1.36
N SER A 78 5.72 0.11 2.67
CA SER A 78 5.15 1.24 3.40
C SER A 78 6.00 2.49 3.25
N ALA A 79 7.34 2.36 3.29
CA ALA A 79 8.25 3.47 3.00
C ALA A 79 8.12 3.98 1.56
N SER A 80 7.92 3.08 0.58
CA SER A 80 7.67 3.47 -0.82
C SER A 80 6.37 4.27 -0.97
N LEU A 81 5.31 3.83 -0.27
CA LEU A 81 4.02 4.53 -0.23
C LEU A 81 4.16 5.91 0.41
N GLN A 82 4.78 5.98 1.59
CA GLN A 82 5.05 7.23 2.29
C GLN A 82 5.79 8.23 1.39
N MET A 83 6.86 7.80 0.72
CA MET A 83 7.64 8.65 -0.18
C MET A 83 6.80 9.15 -1.37
N THR A 84 5.97 8.28 -1.95
CA THR A 84 5.10 8.63 -3.07
C THR A 84 4.11 9.71 -2.65
N MET A 85 3.46 9.51 -1.51
CA MET A 85 2.48 10.44 -0.98
C MET A 85 3.10 11.77 -0.53
N GLN A 86 4.28 11.75 0.09
CA GLN A 86 5.00 12.99 0.47
C GLN A 86 5.34 13.85 -0.74
N ARG A 87 5.61 13.22 -1.89
CA ARG A 87 5.89 13.92 -3.15
C ARG A 87 4.64 14.52 -3.77
N SER A 88 3.52 13.80 -3.72
CA SER A 88 2.23 14.27 -4.29
C SER A 88 1.53 15.28 -3.38
N TYR A 89 1.67 15.15 -2.04
CA TYR A 89 0.91 15.90 -1.05
C TYR A 89 1.79 16.46 0.08
N PRO A 90 2.67 17.43 -0.20
CA PRO A 90 3.48 18.05 0.83
C PRO A 90 2.58 18.75 1.86
N GLY A 91 2.62 18.29 3.12
CA GLY A 91 1.91 18.94 4.24
C GLY A 91 0.50 18.40 4.54
N ALA A 92 0.09 17.31 3.92
CA ALA A 92 -1.19 16.67 4.21
C ALA A 92 -1.20 16.07 5.65
N SER A 93 -1.84 16.76 6.59
CA SER A 93 -1.96 16.29 8.00
C SER A 93 -2.63 14.93 8.10
N VAL A 94 -3.48 14.58 7.14
CA VAL A 94 -4.12 13.26 7.04
C VAL A 94 -3.09 12.11 6.93
N MET A 95 -1.88 12.38 6.42
CA MET A 95 -0.80 11.39 6.34
C MET A 95 -0.07 11.15 7.66
N ALA A 96 -0.23 12.03 8.66
CA ALA A 96 0.54 11.96 9.91
C ALA A 96 0.37 10.61 10.61
N SER A 97 -0.87 10.15 10.75
CA SER A 97 -1.17 8.85 11.38
C SER A 97 -0.56 7.66 10.64
N PHE A 98 -0.46 7.74 9.31
CA PHE A 98 0.23 6.71 8.53
C PHE A 98 1.73 6.77 8.75
N CYS A 99 2.36 7.95 8.68
CA CYS A 99 3.79 8.14 8.93
C CYS A 99 4.19 7.63 10.34
N ASP A 100 3.38 7.92 11.36
CA ASP A 100 3.61 7.45 12.73
C ASP A 100 3.57 5.91 12.79
N SER A 101 2.62 5.30 12.07
CA SER A 101 2.49 3.83 12.00
C SER A 101 3.66 3.18 11.27
N VAL A 102 4.19 3.81 10.22
CA VAL A 102 5.40 3.34 9.52
C VAL A 102 6.63 3.47 10.42
N ALA A 103 6.77 4.57 11.15
CA ALA A 103 7.88 4.80 12.08
C ALA A 103 7.89 3.83 13.27
N ALA A 104 6.73 3.28 13.64
CA ALA A 104 6.60 2.28 14.71
C ALA A 104 6.96 0.85 14.28
N LEU A 105 7.25 0.60 12.99
CA LEU A 105 7.64 -0.73 12.53
C LEU A 105 9.05 -1.11 13.02
N PRO A 106 9.25 -2.35 13.52
CA PRO A 106 10.58 -2.84 13.85
C PRO A 106 11.43 -2.98 12.58
N MET A 107 12.63 -2.38 12.60
CA MET A 107 13.63 -2.42 11.52
C MET A 107 14.40 -3.74 11.48
#